data_AF-A0A6B3H1S9-F1
#
_entry.id   AF-A0A6B3H1S9-F1
#
_cell.length_a   1.000
_cell.length_b   1.000
_cell.length_c   1.000
_cell.angle_alpha   90.00
_cell.angle_beta   90.00
_cell.angle_gamma   90.00
#
_symmetry.space_group_name_H-M   'P 1'
#
loop_
_entity.id
_entity.type
_entity.pdbx_description
1 polymer ?
#
loop_
_entity_poly.entity_id
_entity_poly.type
_entity_poly.pdbx_seq_one_letter_code
_entity_poly.pdbx_strand_id
1 'polypeptide(L)'
;PFLQLDRQTARTACLAQSLPVWDDPHNADPAYTRSRLRHEGLPALEKALGKGVVEALARTAQLSRDDADALDAWAAREEAAVRDEAGELDCARLHALPAA
;
A
#
# COMPACT_ATOMS: atom_id res chain seq x y z
N PRO A 1 12.05 -7.01 1.87
CA PRO A 1 12.43 -8.17 1.02
C PRO A 1 11.30 -9.17 0.72
N PHE A 2 10.33 -9.42 1.61
CA PHE A 2 9.27 -10.44 1.40
C PHE A 2 7.91 -9.91 0.94
N LEU A 3 7.83 -8.64 0.53
CA LEU A 3 6.56 -7.99 0.16
C LEU A 3 5.86 -8.66 -1.03
N GLN A 4 6.63 -9.28 -1.93
CA GLN A 4 6.13 -9.95 -3.13
C GLN A 4 5.88 -11.45 -2.91
N LEU A 5 6.11 -11.97 -1.69
CA LEU A 5 5.88 -13.38 -1.38
C LEU A 5 4.58 -13.54 -0.62
N ASP A 6 3.76 -14.50 -1.03
CA ASP A 6 2.61 -14.87 -0.23
C ASP A 6 3.04 -15.63 1.06
N ARG A 7 2.10 -15.68 2.02
CA ARG A 7 2.35 -16.34 3.32
C ARG A 7 2.60 -17.84 3.16
N GLN A 8 2.01 -18.48 2.15
CA GLN A 8 2.12 -19.93 1.96
C GLN A 8 3.52 -20.32 1.49
N THR A 9 4.07 -19.56 0.57
CA THR A 9 5.45 -19.66 0.08
C THR A 9 6.45 -19.51 1.23
N ALA A 10 6.27 -18.48 2.06
CA ALA A 10 7.12 -18.28 3.24
C ALA A 10 7.03 -19.45 4.22
N ARG A 11 5.83 -19.98 4.48
CA ARG A 11 5.65 -21.17 5.34
C ARG A 11 6.29 -22.42 4.79
N THR A 12 6.13 -22.68 3.49
CA THR A 12 6.76 -23.83 2.82
C THR A 12 8.28 -23.75 2.93
N ALA A 13 8.87 -22.56 2.77
CA ALA A 13 10.31 -22.35 2.94
C ALA A 13 10.78 -22.58 4.38
N CYS A 14 10.02 -22.14 5.39
CA CYS A 14 10.32 -22.43 6.80
C CYS A 14 10.24 -23.94 7.09
N LEU A 15 9.21 -24.62 6.59
CA LEU A 15 9.03 -26.06 6.74
C LEU A 15 10.20 -26.84 6.13
N ALA A 16 10.58 -26.49 4.89
CA ALA A 16 11.69 -27.13 4.17
C ALA A 16 13.03 -27.01 4.91
N GLN A 17 13.20 -25.92 5.66
CA GLN A 17 14.40 -25.64 6.45
C GLN A 17 14.27 -26.05 7.92
N SER A 18 13.18 -26.70 8.30
CA SER A 18 12.87 -27.07 9.70
C SER A 18 12.94 -25.89 10.68
N LEU A 19 12.57 -24.70 10.22
CA LEU A 19 12.54 -23.50 11.07
C LEU A 19 11.24 -23.48 11.88
N PRO A 20 11.31 -23.34 13.22
CA PRO A 20 10.12 -23.20 14.04
C PRO A 20 9.43 -21.87 13.71
N VAL A 21 8.12 -21.93 13.46
CA VAL A 21 7.28 -20.76 13.16
C VAL A 21 6.41 -20.46 14.37
N TRP A 22 6.48 -19.24 14.87
CA TRP A 22 5.55 -18.76 15.89
C TRP A 22 4.31 -18.16 15.24
N ASP A 23 3.15 -18.63 15.68
CA ASP A 23 1.86 -18.04 15.33
C ASP A 23 1.42 -17.05 16.41
N ASP A 24 1.71 -15.76 16.18
CA ASP A 24 1.30 -14.68 17.07
C ASP A 24 -0.25 -14.62 17.16
N PRO A 25 -0.83 -14.75 18.37
CA PRO A 25 -2.28 -14.68 18.60
C PRO A 25 -2.95 -13.43 18.04
N HIS A 26 -2.25 -12.30 17.97
CA HIS A 26 -2.78 -11.03 17.44
C HIS A 26 -3.18 -11.13 15.96
N ASN A 27 -2.61 -12.08 15.22
CA ASN A 27 -2.96 -12.29 13.81
C ASN A 27 -4.38 -12.85 13.61
N ALA A 28 -5.00 -13.39 14.66
CA ALA A 28 -6.36 -13.93 14.63
C ALA A 28 -7.32 -13.18 15.57
N ASP A 29 -6.82 -12.23 16.37
CA ASP A 29 -7.63 -11.50 17.33
C ASP A 29 -8.58 -10.50 16.62
N PRO A 30 -9.92 -10.69 16.72
CA PRO A 30 -10.89 -9.83 16.05
C PRO A 30 -10.95 -8.41 16.64
N ALA A 31 -10.27 -8.11 17.75
CA ALA A 31 -10.13 -6.73 18.24
C ALA A 31 -9.41 -5.84 17.21
N TYR A 32 -8.51 -6.41 16.40
CA TYR A 32 -7.73 -5.67 15.41
C TYR A 32 -8.41 -5.65 14.04
N THR A 33 -8.56 -4.45 13.48
CA THR A 33 -9.16 -4.23 12.15
C THR A 33 -8.48 -5.06 11.05
N ARG A 34 -7.15 -5.19 11.11
CA ARG A 34 -6.39 -5.99 10.13
C ARG A 34 -6.78 -7.47 10.17
N SER A 35 -6.97 -8.02 11.38
CA SER A 35 -7.36 -9.41 11.58
C SER A 35 -8.77 -9.64 11.03
N ARG A 36 -9.74 -8.79 11.41
CA ARG A 36 -11.12 -8.84 10.86
C ARG A 36 -11.14 -8.72 9.34
N LEU A 37 -10.40 -7.77 8.78
CA LEU A 37 -10.34 -7.61 7.32
C LEU A 37 -9.81 -8.88 6.64
N ARG A 38 -8.77 -9.50 7.20
CA ARG A 38 -8.17 -10.71 6.63
C ARG A 38 -9.08 -11.93 6.72
N HIS A 39 -9.72 -12.14 7.87
CA HIS A 39 -10.48 -13.37 8.14
C HIS A 39 -11.97 -13.27 7.80
N GLU A 40 -12.53 -12.07 7.75
CA GLU A 40 -13.96 -11.83 7.48
C GLU A 40 -14.15 -10.98 6.22
N GLY A 41 -13.45 -9.86 6.11
CA GLY A 41 -13.64 -8.88 5.03
C GLY A 41 -13.26 -9.40 3.64
N LEU A 42 -12.03 -9.85 3.45
CA LEU A 42 -11.55 -10.38 2.17
C LEU A 42 -12.32 -11.64 1.73
N PRO A 43 -12.60 -12.63 2.62
CA PRO A 43 -13.44 -13.76 2.25
C PRO A 43 -14.87 -13.37 1.87
N ALA A 44 -15.47 -12.38 2.55
CA ALA A 44 -16.79 -11.89 2.19
C ALA A 44 -16.81 -11.20 0.82
N LEU A 45 -15.79 -10.40 0.51
CA LEU A 45 -15.62 -9.78 -0.80
C LEU A 45 -15.45 -10.81 -1.92
N GLU A 46 -14.61 -11.83 -1.71
CA GLU A 46 -14.40 -12.91 -2.69
C GLU A 46 -15.66 -13.75 -2.88
N LYS A 47 -16.43 -13.99 -1.82
CA LYS A 47 -17.74 -14.65 -1.92
C LYS A 47 -18.75 -13.85 -2.73
N ALA A 48 -18.75 -12.52 -2.60
CA ALA A 48 -19.71 -11.64 -3.27
C ALA A 48 -19.36 -11.36 -4.74
N LEU A 49 -18.07 -11.17 -5.04
CA LEU A 49 -17.57 -10.72 -6.36
C LEU A 49 -16.91 -11.83 -7.18
N GLY A 50 -16.62 -12.97 -6.56
CA GLY A 50 -15.90 -14.08 -7.16
C GLY A 50 -14.39 -14.06 -6.91
N LYS A 51 -13.74 -15.13 -7.34
CA LYS A 51 -12.28 -15.30 -7.24
C LYS A 51 -11.54 -14.21 -8.02
N GLY A 52 -10.37 -13.80 -7.54
CA GLY A 52 -9.52 -12.82 -8.23
C GLY A 52 -9.66 -11.39 -7.72
N VAL A 53 -10.60 -11.11 -6.81
CA VAL A 53 -10.81 -9.76 -6.27
C VAL A 53 -9.60 -9.26 -5.49
N VAL A 54 -8.93 -10.14 -4.73
CA VAL A 54 -7.76 -9.77 -3.93
C VAL A 54 -6.59 -9.38 -4.84
N GLU A 55 -6.36 -10.13 -5.90
CA GLU A 55 -5.34 -9.86 -6.91
C GLU A 55 -5.66 -8.59 -7.70
N ALA A 56 -6.94 -8.34 -8.01
CA ALA A 56 -7.37 -7.10 -8.62
C ALA A 56 -7.11 -5.89 -7.71
N LEU A 57 -7.44 -5.99 -6.42
CA LEU A 57 -7.15 -4.95 -5.43
C LEU A 57 -5.65 -4.71 -5.28
N ALA A 58 -4.83 -5.77 -5.28
CA ALA A 58 -3.38 -5.65 -5.23
C ALA A 58 -2.82 -4.91 -6.46
N ARG A 59 -3.32 -5.22 -7.67
CA ARG A 59 -2.95 -4.49 -8.89
C ARG A 59 -3.36 -3.03 -8.83
N THR A 60 -4.59 -2.73 -8.41
CA THR A 60 -5.06 -1.34 -8.23
C THR A 60 -4.19 -0.59 -7.23
N ALA A 61 -3.85 -1.20 -6.09
CA ALA A 61 -2.98 -0.60 -5.09
C ALA A 61 -1.57 -0.29 -5.63
N GLN A 62 -1.04 -1.13 -6.53
CA GLN A 62 0.23 -0.86 -7.22
C GLN A 62 0.10 0.33 -8.17
N LEU A 63 -0.93 0.35 -9.03
CA LEU A 63 -1.16 1.48 -9.94
C LEU A 63 -1.34 2.80 -9.19
N SER A 64 -2.14 2.80 -8.11
CA SER A 64 -2.32 3.99 -7.28
C SER A 64 -1.03 4.44 -6.58
N ARG A 65 -0.12 3.51 -6.29
CA ARG A 65 1.21 3.85 -5.75
C ARG A 65 2.08 4.50 -6.84
N ASP A 66 2.10 3.93 -8.03
CA ASP A 66 2.87 4.47 -9.15
C ASP A 66 2.39 5.89 -9.50
N ASP A 67 1.07 6.11 -9.49
CA ASP A 67 0.45 7.43 -9.69
C ASP A 67 0.83 8.40 -8.56
N ALA A 68 0.77 7.97 -7.30
CA ALA A 68 1.16 8.80 -6.15
C ALA A 68 2.65 9.17 -6.20
N ASP A 69 3.53 8.23 -6.52
CA ASP A 69 4.97 8.47 -6.66
C ASP A 69 5.26 9.50 -7.78
N ALA A 70 4.50 9.44 -8.89
CA ALA A 70 4.60 10.42 -9.96
C ALA A 70 4.12 11.81 -9.54
N LEU A 71 2.98 11.89 -8.84
CA LEU A 71 2.44 13.14 -8.30
C LEU A 71 3.39 13.76 -7.27
N ASP A 72 3.97 12.96 -6.38
CA ASP A 72 4.96 13.42 -5.41
C ASP A 72 6.22 13.96 -6.10
N ALA A 73 6.69 13.30 -7.16
CA ALA A 73 7.83 13.78 -7.94
C ALA A 73 7.54 15.10 -8.66
N TRP A 74 6.32 15.28 -9.19
CA TRP A 74 5.90 16.55 -9.80
C TRP A 74 5.76 17.64 -8.75
N ALA A 75 5.11 17.35 -7.62
CA ALA A 75 4.96 18.27 -6.52
C ALA A 75 6.31 18.77 -6.00
N ALA A 76 7.30 17.87 -5.81
CA ALA A 76 8.65 18.24 -5.39
C ALA A 76 9.36 19.15 -6.41
N ARG A 77 9.19 18.88 -7.71
CA ARG A 77 9.74 19.74 -8.77
C ARG A 77 9.13 21.14 -8.76
N GLU A 78 7.81 21.22 -8.67
CA GLU A 78 7.11 22.51 -8.67
C GLU A 78 7.34 23.28 -7.37
N GLU A 79 7.43 22.59 -6.22
CA GLU A 79 7.75 23.17 -4.91
C GLU A 79 9.11 23.89 -4.93
N ALA A 80 10.14 23.27 -5.54
CA ALA A 80 11.43 23.92 -5.74
C ALA A 80 11.33 25.12 -6.69
N ALA A 81 10.47 25.05 -7.70
CA ALA A 81 10.33 26.12 -8.68
C ALA A 81 9.62 27.34 -8.08
N VAL A 82 8.52 27.16 -7.33
CA VAL A 82 7.68 28.26 -6.82
C VAL A 82 8.26 29.02 -5.62
N ARG A 83 9.45 28.63 -5.14
CA ARG A 83 10.16 29.40 -4.11
C ARG A 83 10.88 30.62 -4.69
N ASP A 84 10.94 31.70 -3.92
CA ASP A 84 11.69 32.90 -4.26
C ASP A 84 13.16 32.83 -3.77
N GLU A 85 13.91 33.93 -3.94
CA GLU A 85 15.32 34.00 -3.51
C GLU A 85 15.51 33.90 -1.99
N ALA A 86 14.47 34.22 -1.20
CA ALA A 86 14.47 34.07 0.25
C ALA A 86 14.03 32.65 0.70
N GLY A 87 13.57 31.82 -0.25
CA GLY A 87 13.04 30.48 0.00
C GLY A 87 11.58 30.47 0.43
N GLU A 88 10.86 31.60 0.35
CA GLU A 88 9.43 31.67 0.64
C GLU A 88 8.59 31.22 -0.57
N LEU A 89 7.35 30.80 -0.32
CA LEU A 89 6.44 30.39 -1.40
C LEU A 89 5.87 31.62 -2.11
N ASP A 90 6.08 31.70 -3.42
CA ASP A 90 5.39 32.69 -4.26
C ASP A 90 3.94 32.25 -4.49
N CYS A 91 3.01 32.92 -3.82
CA CYS A 91 1.58 32.64 -3.89
C CYS A 91 1.00 32.73 -5.31
N ALA A 92 1.48 33.65 -6.15
CA ALA A 92 0.97 33.81 -7.51
C ALA A 92 1.41 32.65 -8.41
N ARG A 93 2.67 32.23 -8.26
CA ARG A 93 3.20 31.06 -8.99
C ARG A 93 2.57 29.76 -8.53
N LEU A 94 2.39 29.58 -7.21
CA LEU A 94 1.69 28.43 -6.64
C LEU A 94 0.23 28.36 -7.10
N HIS A 95 -0.49 29.49 -7.14
CA HIS A 95 -1.88 29.54 -7.57
C HIS A 95 -2.08 29.17 -9.05
N ALA A 96 -1.06 29.36 -9.89
CA ALA A 96 -1.11 29.01 -11.30
C ALA A 96 -0.93 27.50 -11.55
N LEU A 97 -0.49 26.73 -10.55
CA LEU A 97 -0.34 25.28 -10.66
C LEU A 97 -1.70 24.57 -10.64
N PRO A 98 -1.83 23.41 -11.33
CA PRO A 98 -3.02 22.60 -11.27
C PRO A 98 -3.25 22.05 -9.85
N ALA A 99 -4.53 21.86 -9.50
CA ALA A 99 -4.88 21.06 -8.33
C ALA A 99 -4.50 19.58 -8.59
N ALA A 100 -4.07 18.90 -7.53
CA ALA A 100 -3.87 17.44 -7.54
C ALA A 100 -5.21 16.69 -7.61
#